data_AF-A0A0C1NS21-F1
#
_entry.id   AF-A0A0C1NS21-F1
#
_cell.length_a   1.000
_cell.length_b   1.000
_cell.length_c   1.000
_cell.angle_alpha   90.00
_cell.angle_beta   90.00
_cell.angle_gamma   90.00
#
_symmetry.space_group_name_H-M   'P 1'
#
loop_
_entity.id
_entity.type
_entity.pdbx_description
1 polymer ?
#
loop_
_entity_poly.entity_id
_entity_poly.type
_entity_poly.pdbx_seq_one_letter_code
_entity_poly.pdbx_strand_id
1 'polypeptide(L)' 'MSCRPSSAGMIDLAEAIMRDKGIPVLILQCDMNDPRAYSEGQIKTRMEGFIEFMEAKKK' A
#
# COMPACT_ATOMS: atom_id res chain seq x y z
N MET A 1 -10.56 2.64 5.76
CA MET A 1 -9.79 2.64 7.02
C MET A 1 -10.74 2.70 8.22
N SER A 2 -11.47 1.64 8.52
CA SER A 2 -12.27 1.55 9.74
C SER A 2 -11.40 1.41 11.00
N CYS A 3 -10.23 0.76 10.90
CA CYS A 3 -9.32 0.60 12.04
C CYS A 3 -8.44 1.83 12.26
N ARG A 4 -8.99 2.88 12.89
CA ARG A 4 -8.27 4.14 13.17
C ARG A 4 -6.92 3.97 13.88
N PRO A 5 -6.77 3.08 14.90
CA PRO A 5 -5.47 2.88 15.54
C PRO A 5 -4.43 2.28 14.61
N SER A 6 -4.81 1.32 13.77
CA SER A 6 -3.88 0.65 12.85
C SER A 6 -3.55 1.49 11.62
N SER A 7 -4.48 2.37 11.22
CA SER A 7 -4.32 3.19 10.02
C SER A 7 -3.69 4.56 10.29
N ALA A 8 -3.81 5.07 11.51
CA ALA A 8 -3.07 6.23 11.97
C ALA A 8 -1.57 5.93 11.92
N GLY A 9 -0.80 6.73 11.17
CA GLY A 9 0.64 6.58 11.03
C GLY A 9 1.11 5.62 9.94
N MET A 10 0.22 5.00 9.15
CA MET A 10 0.65 4.14 8.02
C MET A 10 1.48 4.91 6.98
N ILE A 11 1.15 6.19 6.74
CA ILE A 11 1.90 7.04 5.82
C ILE A 11 3.29 7.32 6.38
N ASP A 12 3.37 7.76 7.64
CA ASP A 12 4.65 8.05 8.31
C ASP A 12 5.54 6.80 8.37
N LEU A 13 4.95 5.63 8.62
CA LEU A 13 5.65 4.34 8.61
C LEU A 13 6.18 4.00 7.22
N ALA A 14 5.37 4.17 6.17
CA ALA A 14 5.81 3.90 4.81
C ALA A 14 6.97 4.82 4.40
N GLU A 15 6.88 6.12 4.73
CA GLU A 15 7.95 7.08 4.50
C GLU A 15 9.22 6.72 5.28
N ALA A 16 9.10 6.33 6.55
CA ALA A 16 10.23 5.90 7.37
C ALA A 16 10.90 4.64 6.79
N ILE A 17 10.13 3.63 6.38
CA ILE A 17 10.68 2.42 5.74
C ILE A 17 11.41 2.77 4.44
N MET A 18 10.82 3.62 3.60
CA MET A 18 11.43 4.03 2.34
C MET A 18 12.71 4.84 2.56
N ARG A 19 12.72 5.77 3.52
CA ARG A 19 13.87 6.62 3.85
C ARG A 19 14.99 5.81 4.52
N ASP A 20 14.67 5.02 5.53
CA ASP A 20 15.66 4.41 6.44
C ASP A 20 16.17 3.06 5.92
N LYS A 21 15.37 2.36 5.10
CA LYS A 21 15.72 1.04 4.55
C LYS A 21 15.82 1.01 3.03
N GLY A 22 15.38 2.04 2.32
CA GLY A 22 15.32 2.04 0.85
C GLY A 22 14.31 1.04 0.27
N ILE A 23 13.44 0.47 1.12
CA ILE A 23 12.48 -0.58 0.72
C ILE A 23 11.22 0.11 0.21
N PRO A 24 10.76 -0.17 -1.02
CA PRO A 24 9.52 0.38 -1.54
C PRO A 24 8.30 -0.17 -0.81
N VAL A 25 7.29 0.67 -0.55
CA VAL A 25 6.08 0.31 0.20
C VAL A 25 4.83 0.63 -0.62
N LEU A 26 3.86 -0.27 -0.59
CA LEU A 26 2.53 -0.07 -1.17
C LEU A 26 1.47 -0.09 -0.04
N ILE A 27 0.66 0.96 0.04
CA ILE A 27 -0.49 1.02 0.95
C ILE A 27 -1.77 0.74 0.15
N LEU A 28 -2.51 -0.28 0.57
CA LEU A 28 -3.81 -0.63 0.01
C LEU A 28 -4.92 -0.17 0.95
N GLN A 29 -5.95 0.43 0.38
CA GLN A 29 -7.13 0.86 1.12
C GLN A 29 -8.23 -0.17 0.94
N CYS A 30 -8.61 -0.80 2.05
CA CYS A 30 -9.75 -1.70 2.13
C CYS A 30 -10.36 -1.63 3.54
N ASP A 31 -11.51 -2.26 3.68
CA ASP A 31 -12.17 -2.44 4.97
C ASP A 31 -12.65 -3.87 5.12
N MET A 32 -12.34 -4.51 6.25
CA MET A 32 -12.71 -5.90 6.49
C MET A 32 -14.22 -6.05 6.69
N ASN A 33 -14.90 -4.99 7.15
CA ASN A 33 -16.33 -5.02 7.49
C ASN A 33 -17.19 -4.22 6.50
N ASP A 34 -16.60 -3.52 5.53
CA ASP A 34 -17.33 -2.76 4.52
C ASP A 34 -16.90 -3.17 3.10
N PRO A 35 -17.67 -4.05 2.41
CA PRO A 35 -17.34 -4.46 1.06
C PRO A 35 -17.38 -3.31 0.04
N ARG A 36 -18.06 -2.20 0.36
CA ARG A 36 -18.10 -1.00 -0.51
C ARG A 36 -16.76 -0.27 -0.52
N ALA A 37 -15.93 -0.51 0.49
CA ALA A 37 -14.58 0.04 0.59
C ALA A 37 -13.53 -0.83 -0.11
N TYR A 38 -13.95 -1.88 -0.83
CA TYR A 38 -13.08 -2.76 -1.62
C TYR A 38 -13.43 -2.64 -3.11
N SER A 39 -12.40 -2.44 -3.95
CA SER A 39 -12.51 -2.50 -5.41
C SER A 39 -11.41 -3.40 -5.95
N GLU A 40 -11.81 -4.58 -6.45
CA GLU A 40 -10.88 -5.58 -6.98
C GLU A 40 -10.03 -5.04 -8.13
N GLY A 41 -10.67 -4.37 -9.09
CA GLY A 41 -9.98 -3.77 -10.23
C GLY A 41 -8.95 -2.74 -9.79
N GLN A 42 -9.31 -1.83 -8.87
CA GLN A 42 -8.39 -0.82 -8.36
C GLN A 42 -7.19 -1.43 -7.62
N ILE A 43 -7.43 -2.44 -6.79
CA ILE A 43 -6.38 -3.10 -6.03
C ILE A 43 -5.44 -3.85 -6.97
N LYS A 44 -6.00 -4.59 -7.94
CA LYS A 44 -5.22 -5.33 -8.93
C LYS A 44 -4.29 -4.41 -9.73
N THR A 45 -4.81 -3.31 -10.28
CA THR A 45 -3.99 -2.34 -11.02
C THR A 45 -2.89 -1.72 -10.16
N ARG A 46 -3.17 -1.42 -8.89
CA ARG A 46 -2.15 -0.89 -7.96
C ARG A 46 -1.06 -1.93 -7.64
N MET A 47 -1.44 -3.20 -7.50
CA MET A 47 -0.48 -4.29 -7.30
C MET A 47 0.39 -4.50 -8.54
N GLU A 48 -0.21 -4.55 -9.73
CA GLU A 48 0.49 -4.71 -11.01
C GLU A 48 1.53 -3.59 -11.21
N GLY A 49 1.11 -2.32 -11.07
CA GLY A 49 2.04 -1.19 -11.19
C GLY A 49 3.15 -1.18 -10.14
N PHE A 50 2.87 -1.69 -8.93
CA PHE A 50 3.90 -1.81 -7.90
C PHE A 50 4.92 -2.93 -8.23
N ILE A 51 4.45 -4.05 -8.80
CA ILE A 51 5.33 -5.13 -9.27
C ILE A 51 6.23 -4.62 -10.39
N GLU A 52 5.67 -3.94 -11.40
CA GLU A 52 6.44 -3.34 -12.50
C GLU A 52 7.50 -2.35 -11.99
N PHE A 53 7.14 -1.51 -11.01
CA PHE A 53 8.07 -0.61 -10.35
C PHE A 53 9.21 -1.35 -9.63
N MET A 54 8.92 -2.45 -8.93
CA MET A 54 9.95 -3.28 -8.29
C MET A 54 10.86 -3.96 -9.32
N GLU A 55 10.32 -4.42 -10.44
CA GLU A 55 11.11 -5.01 -11.53
C GLU A 55 12.04 -3.97 -12.18
N ALA A 56 11.56 -2.75 -12.41
CA ALA A 56 12.38 -1.65 -12.91
C ALA A 56 13.55 -1.31 -11.99
N LYS A 57 13.39 -1.48 -10.66
CA LYS A 57 14.44 -1.26 -9.66
C LYS A 57 15.45 -2.40 -9.51
N LYS A 58 15.20 -3.59 -10.08
CA LYS A 58 16.14 -4.73 -10.04
C LYS A 58 17.24 -4.64 -11.09
N LYS A 59 17.09 -3.76 -12.09
CA LYS A 59 18.10 -3.46 -13.11
C LYS A 59 19.09 -2.44 -12.59
#